data_AF-A0AAJ8BQT7-F1
#
_entry.id   AF-A0AAJ8BQT7-F1
#
_cell.length_a   1.000
_cell.length_b   1.000
_cell.length_c   1.000
_cell.angle_alpha   90.00
_cell.angle_beta   90.00
_cell.angle_gamma   90.00
#
_symmetry.space_group_name_H-M   'P 1'
#
loop_
_entity.id
_entity.type
_entity.pdbx_description
1 polymer ?
#
loop_
_entity_poly.entity_id
_entity_poly.type
_entity_poly.pdbx_seq_one_letter_code
_entity_poly.pdbx_strand_id
1 'polypeptide(L)'
;MPPPEYVFPRDYLDNNRRLSAQTATPRNVGLHNWDMKTDVPKESKGVYDIVHVRNVVFVLSDQGIEDILSKVFGLIKPGGYTQWGEVDIHYLRIDKINEECSTSALEEIVRITRSADPRLVPHWDPELPRLFESIGLVDIKKETREGPGYMDYMLHECVLMAHDIIVRNTNNKEVGQRLHGILLCVLDLL
;
A
#
# COMPACT_ATOMS: atom_id res chain seq x y z
N MET A 1 13.79 -6.06 32.56
CA MET A 1 13.61 -7.01 31.44
C MET A 1 14.73 -6.77 30.45
N PRO A 2 15.41 -7.80 29.93
CA PRO A 2 16.30 -7.60 28.79
C PRO A 2 15.46 -7.12 27.58
N PRO A 3 16.03 -6.28 26.71
CA PRO A 3 15.34 -5.87 25.48
C PRO A 3 15.05 -7.09 24.61
N PRO A 4 13.91 -7.15 23.90
CA PRO A 4 13.61 -8.27 23.01
C PRO A 4 14.64 -8.36 21.87
N GLU A 5 15.13 -9.57 21.62
CA GLU A 5 16.04 -9.94 20.50
C GLU A 5 15.31 -10.03 19.15
N TYR A 6 14.41 -9.10 18.86
CA TYR A 6 13.76 -9.05 17.55
C TYR A 6 14.19 -7.76 16.84
N VAL A 7 15.08 -7.92 15.87
CA VAL A 7 15.31 -6.91 14.83
C VAL A 7 14.07 -6.96 13.95
N PHE A 8 13.28 -5.89 13.91
CA PHE A 8 12.38 -5.66 12.79
C PHE A 8 13.28 -5.40 11.58
N PRO A 9 13.40 -6.31 10.59
CA PRO A 9 14.14 -5.98 9.39
C PRO A 9 13.45 -4.77 8.74
N ARG A 10 14.25 -3.80 8.26
CA ARG A 10 13.79 -2.66 7.43
C ARG A 10 12.95 -3.09 6.21
N ASP A 11 12.91 -4.38 5.91
CA ASP A 11 12.32 -5.01 4.74
C ASP A 11 10.78 -5.07 4.73
N TYR A 12 10.07 -4.42 5.66
CA TYR A 12 8.60 -4.51 5.73
C TYR A 12 7.88 -4.02 4.45
N LEU A 13 8.52 -3.12 3.69
CA LEU A 13 8.07 -2.68 2.36
C LEU A 13 8.94 -3.21 1.21
N ASP A 14 10.10 -3.81 1.50
CA ASP A 14 11.08 -4.29 0.51
C ASP A 14 10.87 -5.79 0.15
N ASN A 15 9.66 -6.31 0.37
CA ASN A 15 9.21 -7.63 -0.10
C ASN A 15 9.19 -7.78 -1.64
N ASN A 16 9.63 -6.77 -2.38
CA ASN A 16 9.88 -6.85 -3.83
C ASN A 16 11.17 -7.59 -4.19
N ARG A 17 12.02 -7.98 -3.22
CA ARG A 17 12.95 -9.09 -3.48
C ARG A 17 12.11 -10.33 -3.70
N ARG A 18 11.96 -10.72 -4.98
CA ARG A 18 11.49 -12.05 -5.39
C ARG A 18 12.16 -13.08 -4.49
N LEU A 19 11.49 -13.53 -3.44
CA LEU A 19 11.94 -14.66 -2.65
C LEU A 19 11.89 -15.82 -3.63
N SER A 20 13.05 -16.19 -4.18
CA SER A 20 13.22 -17.44 -4.91
C SER A 20 13.14 -18.57 -3.89
N ALA A 21 11.93 -18.79 -3.36
CA ALA A 21 11.69 -19.64 -2.20
C ALA A 21 10.49 -20.55 -2.47
N GLN A 22 10.44 -21.17 -3.66
CA GLN A 22 9.55 -22.32 -3.86
C GLN A 22 9.83 -23.45 -2.84
N THR A 23 10.97 -23.43 -2.15
CA THR A 23 11.36 -24.41 -1.13
C THR A 23 11.06 -24.00 0.32
N ALA A 24 10.63 -22.76 0.60
CA ALA A 24 10.43 -22.27 1.98
C ALA A 24 8.96 -22.05 2.38
N THR A 25 8.00 -22.25 1.47
CA THR A 25 6.59 -22.09 1.82
C THR A 25 6.05 -23.33 2.53
N PRO A 26 5.13 -23.17 3.52
CA PRO A 26 4.40 -24.30 4.08
C PRO A 26 3.69 -25.11 3.00
N ARG A 27 3.47 -26.41 3.23
CA ARG A 27 2.85 -27.32 2.24
C ARG A 27 1.46 -26.88 1.76
N ASN A 28 0.77 -26.06 2.54
CA ASN A 28 -0.56 -25.52 2.24
C ASN A 28 -0.52 -24.12 1.60
N VAL A 29 0.64 -23.65 1.15
CA VAL A 29 0.82 -22.33 0.52
C VAL A 29 1.41 -22.53 -0.88
N GLY A 30 0.60 -22.18 -1.89
CA GLY A 30 1.03 -22.08 -3.29
C GLY A 30 1.32 -20.62 -3.65
N LEU A 31 2.38 -20.39 -4.45
CA LEU A 31 2.69 -19.07 -5.01
C LEU A 31 2.44 -19.09 -6.52
N HIS A 32 1.70 -18.10 -6.99
CA HIS A 32 1.34 -17.94 -8.40
C HIS A 32 1.78 -16.56 -8.88
N ASN A 33 2.31 -16.49 -10.09
CA ASN A 33 2.63 -15.22 -10.71
C ASN A 33 1.49 -14.82 -11.64
N TRP A 34 0.87 -13.68 -11.35
CA TRP A 34 -0.19 -13.11 -12.16
C TRP A 34 -0.12 -11.59 -12.13
N ASP A 35 -0.20 -10.97 -13.30
CA ASP A 35 -0.42 -9.53 -13.44
C ASP A 35 -1.93 -9.28 -13.46
N MET A 36 -2.45 -8.64 -12.40
CA MET A 36 -3.87 -8.33 -12.26
C MET A 36 -4.44 -7.43 -13.36
N LYS A 37 -3.58 -6.80 -14.17
CA LYS A 37 -4.02 -6.02 -15.34
C LYS A 37 -4.38 -6.92 -16.53
N THR A 38 -3.99 -8.18 -16.51
CA THR A 38 -4.32 -9.18 -17.54
C THR A 38 -5.54 -10.01 -17.14
N ASP A 39 -6.06 -10.83 -18.05
CA ASP A 39 -7.21 -11.69 -17.76
C ASP A 39 -6.93 -12.66 -16.62
N VAL A 40 -7.96 -12.98 -15.83
CA VAL A 40 -7.88 -13.97 -14.76
C VAL A 40 -7.51 -15.34 -15.36
N PRO A 41 -6.46 -16.01 -14.86
CA PRO A 41 -6.07 -17.34 -15.32
C PRO A 41 -7.22 -18.34 -15.18
N LYS A 42 -7.42 -19.23 -16.15
CA LYS A 42 -8.60 -20.12 -16.22
C LYS A 42 -8.72 -20.99 -14.97
N GLU A 43 -7.60 -21.46 -14.46
CA GLU A 43 -7.45 -22.27 -13.26
C GLU A 43 -7.78 -21.53 -11.96
N SER A 44 -7.77 -20.20 -11.99
CA SER A 44 -8.01 -19.33 -10.84
C SER A 44 -9.43 -18.74 -10.85
N LYS A 45 -10.23 -18.98 -11.90
CA LYS A 45 -11.58 -18.41 -12.00
C LYS A 45 -12.55 -19.12 -11.07
N GLY A 46 -13.10 -18.37 -10.12
CA GLY A 46 -14.16 -18.85 -9.22
C GLY A 46 -13.74 -20.02 -8.34
N VAL A 47 -12.48 -20.07 -7.91
CA VAL A 47 -11.94 -21.19 -7.11
C VAL A 47 -11.68 -20.82 -5.64
N TYR A 48 -11.61 -19.53 -5.33
CA TYR A 48 -11.26 -19.06 -3.99
C TYR A 48 -12.51 -18.77 -3.16
N ASP A 49 -12.54 -19.28 -1.93
CA ASP A 49 -13.60 -18.96 -0.95
C ASP A 49 -13.38 -17.56 -0.34
N ILE A 50 -12.13 -17.13 -0.22
CA ILE A 50 -11.73 -15.81 0.27
C ILE A 50 -10.64 -15.24 -0.64
N VAL A 51 -10.80 -13.98 -1.04
CA VAL A 51 -9.77 -13.22 -1.77
C VAL A 51 -9.36 -12.03 -0.93
N HIS A 52 -8.09 -11.98 -0.51
CA HIS A 52 -7.53 -10.85 0.22
C HIS A 52 -6.61 -10.02 -0.68
N VAL A 53 -6.87 -8.72 -0.77
CA VAL A 53 -6.03 -7.75 -1.47
C VAL A 53 -5.55 -6.72 -0.46
N ARG A 54 -4.26 -6.39 -0.50
CA ARG A 54 -3.67 -5.41 0.43
C ARG A 54 -2.50 -4.64 -0.18
N ASN A 55 -2.41 -3.36 0.16
CA ASN A 55 -1.29 -2.47 -0.16
C ASN A 55 -1.04 -2.32 -1.67
N VAL A 56 -2.10 -2.14 -2.47
CA VAL A 56 -1.99 -1.85 -3.91
C VAL A 56 -2.33 -0.39 -4.25
N VAL A 57 -2.58 0.45 -3.24
CA VAL A 57 -2.99 1.86 -3.32
C VAL A 57 -2.20 2.70 -4.33
N PHE A 58 -0.88 2.55 -4.41
CA PHE A 58 -0.01 3.32 -5.33
C PHE A 58 0.24 2.65 -6.69
N VAL A 59 -0.25 1.43 -6.90
CA VAL A 59 -0.05 0.66 -8.13
C VAL A 59 -1.20 0.90 -9.11
N LEU A 60 -2.41 1.07 -8.58
CA LEU A 60 -3.65 1.20 -9.34
C LEU A 60 -4.00 2.66 -9.61
N SER A 61 -4.70 2.89 -10.72
CA SER A 61 -5.21 4.21 -11.10
C SER A 61 -6.73 4.25 -11.00
N ASP A 62 -7.27 5.44 -10.77
CA ASP A 62 -8.72 5.69 -10.75
C ASP A 62 -9.41 5.18 -12.03
N GLN A 63 -8.76 5.33 -13.18
CA GLN A 63 -9.32 4.91 -14.47
C GLN A 63 -9.38 3.37 -14.65
N GLY A 64 -8.52 2.63 -13.95
CA GLY A 64 -8.37 1.18 -14.14
C GLY A 64 -9.02 0.33 -13.04
N ILE A 65 -9.42 0.94 -11.92
CA ILE A 65 -9.83 0.21 -10.73
C ILE A 65 -11.03 -0.72 -10.99
N GLU A 66 -12.06 -0.28 -11.71
CA GLU A 66 -13.27 -1.09 -11.96
C GLU A 66 -12.95 -2.41 -12.69
N ASP A 67 -12.05 -2.35 -13.67
CA ASP A 67 -11.59 -3.52 -14.42
C ASP A 67 -10.79 -4.48 -13.51
N ILE A 68 -9.92 -3.94 -12.65
CA ILE A 68 -9.19 -4.73 -11.64
C ILE A 68 -10.14 -5.39 -10.66
N LEU A 69 -11.15 -4.66 -10.17
CA LEU A 69 -12.12 -5.20 -9.23
C LEU A 69 -12.96 -6.33 -9.86
N SER A 70 -13.37 -6.17 -11.11
CA SER A 70 -14.05 -7.22 -11.87
C SER A 70 -13.20 -8.49 -12.00
N LYS A 71 -11.88 -8.33 -12.23
CA LYS A 71 -10.93 -9.46 -12.29
C LYS A 71 -10.73 -10.11 -10.93
N VAL A 72 -10.59 -9.33 -9.86
CA VAL A 72 -10.51 -9.85 -8.48
C VAL A 72 -11.79 -10.60 -8.12
N PHE A 73 -12.96 -10.09 -8.50
CA PHE A 73 -14.22 -10.79 -8.35
C PHE A 73 -14.27 -12.09 -9.16
N GLY A 74 -13.68 -12.12 -10.36
CA GLY A 74 -13.55 -13.33 -11.16
C GLY A 74 -12.78 -14.48 -10.48
N LEU A 75 -12.00 -14.20 -9.43
CA LEU A 75 -11.32 -15.23 -8.64
C LEU A 75 -12.27 -15.95 -7.66
N ILE A 76 -13.35 -15.28 -7.24
CA ILE A 76 -14.14 -15.72 -6.10
C ILE A 76 -15.24 -16.70 -6.48
N LYS A 77 -15.43 -17.74 -5.66
CA LYS A 77 -16.59 -18.62 -5.77
C LYS A 77 -17.88 -17.85 -5.47
N PRO A 78 -19.03 -18.24 -6.05
CA PRO A 78 -20.33 -17.76 -5.61
C PRO A 78 -20.51 -17.98 -4.09
N GLY A 79 -20.80 -16.91 -3.36
CA GLY A 79 -20.93 -16.92 -1.90
C GLY A 79 -19.62 -16.76 -1.09
N GLY A 80 -18.48 -16.54 -1.76
CA GLY A 80 -17.21 -16.24 -1.08
C GLY A 80 -17.09 -14.78 -0.62
N TYR A 81 -15.98 -14.45 0.05
CA TYR A 81 -15.71 -13.13 0.62
C TYR A 81 -14.45 -12.44 0.05
N THR A 82 -14.57 -11.17 -0.30
CA THR A 82 -13.42 -10.33 -0.63
C THR A 82 -13.08 -9.42 0.55
N GLN A 83 -11.80 -9.38 0.92
CA GLN A 83 -11.27 -8.44 1.91
C GLN A 83 -10.23 -7.55 1.27
N TRP A 84 -10.43 -6.24 1.33
CA TRP A 84 -9.50 -5.24 0.81
C TRP A 84 -8.98 -4.36 1.95
N GLY A 85 -7.66 -4.22 2.07
CA GLY A 85 -7.03 -3.41 3.10
C GLY A 85 -5.97 -2.46 2.54
N GLU A 86 -6.12 -1.17 2.76
CA GLU A 86 -5.18 -0.14 2.31
C GLU A 86 -4.76 0.78 3.44
N VAL A 87 -3.69 1.53 3.20
CA VAL A 87 -3.38 2.73 3.96
C VAL A 87 -4.26 3.86 3.45
N ASP A 88 -4.99 4.54 4.34
CA ASP A 88 -5.79 5.71 3.99
C ASP A 88 -4.89 6.94 3.78
N ILE A 89 -4.48 7.16 2.53
CA ILE A 89 -3.59 8.27 2.13
C ILE A 89 -4.27 9.64 2.27
N HIS A 90 -5.61 9.69 2.24
CA HIS A 90 -6.35 10.93 2.42
C HIS A 90 -6.32 11.40 3.88
N TYR A 91 -6.24 10.46 4.82
CA TYR A 91 -6.06 10.73 6.25
C TYR A 91 -4.60 10.91 6.70
N LEU A 92 -3.63 10.91 5.76
CA LEU A 92 -2.24 11.21 6.08
C LEU A 92 -2.13 12.61 6.72
N ARG A 93 -1.59 12.64 7.93
CA ARG A 93 -1.36 13.85 8.72
C ARG A 93 0.03 13.81 9.33
N ILE A 94 0.51 14.98 9.77
CA ILE A 94 1.78 15.13 10.46
C ILE A 94 1.46 15.49 11.90
N ASP A 95 1.67 14.54 12.81
CA ASP A 95 1.51 14.76 14.23
C ASP A 95 2.81 15.28 14.83
N LYS A 96 2.70 16.26 15.75
CA LYS A 96 3.83 16.82 16.46
C LYS A 96 3.87 16.29 17.89
N ILE A 97 5.07 16.02 18.38
CA ILE A 97 5.28 15.72 19.81
C ILE A 97 5.13 16.98 20.69
N ASN A 98 5.40 18.17 20.13
CA ASN A 98 5.15 19.49 20.72
C ASN A 98 5.17 20.58 19.63
N GLU A 99 4.76 21.80 19.98
CA GLU A 99 4.64 22.92 19.03
C GLU A 99 5.97 23.43 18.44
N GLU A 100 7.10 23.19 19.12
CA GLU A 100 8.43 23.64 18.69
C GLU A 100 8.97 22.79 17.54
N CYS A 101 8.44 21.58 17.34
CA CYS A 101 8.81 20.72 16.23
C CYS A 101 8.41 21.33 14.88
N SER A 102 9.41 21.54 14.01
CA SER A 102 9.17 21.91 12.62
C SER A 102 8.64 20.73 11.82
N THR A 103 7.63 20.99 10.99
CA THR A 103 7.02 20.02 10.06
C THR A 103 7.32 20.33 8.60
N SER A 104 8.06 21.42 8.33
CA SER A 104 8.21 21.96 6.96
C SER A 104 8.81 20.97 5.97
N ALA A 105 9.77 20.14 6.39
CA ALA A 105 10.36 19.13 5.53
C ALA A 105 9.35 18.04 5.14
N LEU A 106 8.56 17.56 6.11
CA LEU A 106 7.51 16.55 5.87
C LEU A 106 6.38 17.12 5.02
N GLU A 107 5.96 18.36 5.27
CA GLU A 107 4.96 19.07 4.45
C GLU A 107 5.43 19.21 3.01
N GLU A 108 6.70 19.55 2.79
CA GLU A 108 7.26 19.66 1.44
C GLU A 108 7.36 18.31 0.74
N ILE A 109 7.77 17.25 1.46
CA ILE A 109 7.76 15.88 0.96
C ILE A 109 6.34 15.51 0.49
N VAL A 110 5.32 15.67 1.34
CA VAL A 110 3.92 15.35 1.00
C VAL A 110 3.45 16.14 -0.22
N ARG A 111 3.75 17.44 -0.27
CA ARG A 111 3.38 18.31 -1.39
C ARG A 111 3.98 17.84 -2.72
N ILE A 112 5.28 17.55 -2.75
CA ILE A 112 5.95 17.12 -3.98
C ILE A 112 5.38 15.76 -4.42
N THR A 113 5.27 14.81 -3.50
CA THR A 113 4.75 13.46 -3.75
C THR A 113 3.36 13.46 -4.35
N ARG A 114 2.41 14.19 -3.74
CA ARG A 114 1.02 14.26 -4.23
C ARG A 114 0.93 14.83 -5.65
N SER A 115 1.86 15.71 -6.03
CA SER A 115 1.91 16.31 -7.37
C SER A 115 2.67 15.48 -8.41
N ALA A 116 3.41 14.45 -7.99
CA ALA A 116 4.35 13.75 -8.86
C ALA A 116 3.68 12.75 -9.81
N ASP A 117 2.62 12.07 -9.36
CA ASP A 117 1.89 11.06 -10.12
C ASP A 117 0.45 10.98 -9.58
N PRO A 118 -0.60 11.00 -10.43
CA PRO A 118 -1.99 10.90 -9.99
C PRO A 118 -2.29 9.66 -9.13
N ARG A 119 -1.54 8.55 -9.30
CA ARG A 119 -1.71 7.33 -8.48
C ARG A 119 -1.33 7.52 -7.01
N LEU A 120 -0.58 8.56 -6.68
CA LEU A 120 -0.18 8.88 -5.31
C LEU A 120 -1.29 9.60 -4.52
N VAL A 121 -2.39 9.95 -5.19
CA VAL A 121 -3.63 10.46 -4.59
C VAL A 121 -4.81 9.65 -5.14
N PRO A 122 -4.99 8.40 -4.70
CA PRO A 122 -5.94 7.48 -5.32
C PRO A 122 -7.37 7.73 -4.82
N HIS A 123 -8.19 8.39 -5.63
CA HIS A 123 -9.59 8.72 -5.29
C HIS A 123 -10.51 7.50 -5.25
N TRP A 124 -10.08 6.38 -5.84
CA TRP A 124 -10.85 5.15 -5.87
C TRP A 124 -10.96 4.45 -4.51
N ASP A 125 -9.98 4.60 -3.62
CA ASP A 125 -9.96 3.91 -2.32
C ASP A 125 -11.18 4.22 -1.44
N PRO A 126 -11.53 5.50 -1.19
CA PRO A 126 -12.74 5.81 -0.41
C PRO A 126 -14.03 5.33 -1.07
N GLU A 127 -14.03 5.17 -2.40
CA GLU A 127 -15.16 4.73 -3.23
C GLU A 127 -15.32 3.19 -3.29
N LEU A 128 -14.38 2.41 -2.74
CA LEU A 128 -14.41 0.95 -2.78
C LEU A 128 -15.77 0.33 -2.41
N PRO A 129 -16.50 0.78 -1.37
CA PRO A 129 -17.81 0.24 -1.07
C PRO A 129 -18.79 0.34 -2.24
N ARG A 130 -18.86 1.51 -2.88
CA ARG A 130 -19.72 1.75 -4.04
C ARG A 130 -19.28 0.93 -5.25
N LEU A 131 -17.96 0.80 -5.46
CA LEU A 131 -17.40 0.02 -6.55
C LEU A 131 -17.61 -1.49 -6.38
N PHE A 132 -17.60 -2.00 -5.14
CA PHE A 132 -17.94 -3.38 -4.84
C PHE A 132 -19.42 -3.67 -5.10
N GLU A 133 -20.30 -2.74 -4.70
CA GLU A 133 -21.73 -2.80 -5.00
C GLU A 133 -21.98 -2.86 -6.53
N SER A 134 -21.30 -2.02 -7.31
CA SER A 134 -21.52 -1.94 -8.76
C SER A 134 -21.13 -3.21 -9.52
N ILE A 135 -20.22 -4.02 -8.96
CA ILE A 135 -19.82 -5.31 -9.54
C ILE A 135 -20.59 -6.51 -8.94
N GLY A 136 -21.58 -6.26 -8.09
CA GLY A 136 -22.49 -7.28 -7.57
C GLY A 136 -22.06 -7.93 -6.25
N LEU A 137 -21.07 -7.39 -5.54
CA LEU A 137 -20.83 -7.78 -4.15
C LEU A 137 -21.93 -7.22 -3.25
N VAL A 138 -22.22 -7.95 -2.19
CA VAL A 138 -23.24 -7.62 -1.18
C VAL A 138 -22.62 -7.63 0.22
N ASP A 139 -23.40 -7.21 1.23
CA ASP A 139 -22.98 -7.20 2.64
C ASP A 139 -21.68 -6.42 2.92
N ILE A 140 -21.54 -5.29 2.23
CA ILE A 140 -20.33 -4.48 2.24
C ILE A 140 -20.14 -3.79 3.59
N LYS A 141 -18.94 -3.92 4.15
CA LYS A 141 -18.54 -3.27 5.39
C LYS A 141 -17.24 -2.52 5.17
N LYS A 142 -17.25 -1.22 5.46
CA LYS A 142 -16.05 -0.39 5.53
C LYS A 142 -15.68 -0.17 7.00
N GLU A 143 -14.42 -0.38 7.31
CA GLU A 143 -13.86 -0.07 8.61
C GLU A 143 -12.55 0.68 8.42
N THR A 144 -12.43 1.85 9.04
CA THR A 144 -11.18 2.60 9.13
C THR A 144 -10.72 2.52 10.57
N ARG A 145 -9.46 2.14 10.76
CA ARG A 145 -8.84 2.06 12.09
C ARG A 145 -7.62 2.96 12.15
N GLU A 146 -7.55 3.72 13.23
CA GLU A 146 -6.32 4.38 13.62
C GLU A 146 -5.42 3.36 14.33
N GLY A 147 -4.13 3.39 14.00
CA GLY A 147 -3.13 2.58 14.68
C GLY A 147 -2.99 3.03 16.14
N PRO A 148 -2.64 2.13 17.07
CA PRO A 148 -2.31 2.55 18.42
C PRO A 148 -1.00 3.36 18.41
N GLY A 149 -0.90 4.42 19.23
CA GLY A 149 0.19 5.40 19.13
C GLY A 149 1.61 4.85 19.28
N TYR A 150 1.80 3.67 19.89
CA TYR A 150 3.11 3.01 19.92
C TYR A 150 3.60 2.54 18.53
N MET A 151 2.72 2.52 17.52
CA MET A 151 3.04 2.19 16.13
C MET A 151 3.43 3.43 15.31
N ASP A 152 3.20 4.64 15.82
CA ASP A 152 3.34 5.88 15.04
C ASP A 152 4.76 6.06 14.51
N TYR A 153 5.77 5.75 15.32
CA TYR A 153 7.17 5.79 14.88
C TYR A 153 7.46 4.78 13.76
N MET A 154 6.93 3.56 13.86
CA MET A 154 7.12 2.54 12.81
C MET A 154 6.40 2.93 11.51
N LEU A 155 5.18 3.48 11.62
CA LEU A 155 4.43 3.98 10.48
C LEU A 155 5.14 5.18 9.83
N HIS A 156 5.73 6.08 10.63
CA HIS A 156 6.55 7.19 10.15
C HIS A 156 7.72 6.68 9.29
N GLU A 157 8.51 5.74 9.80
CA GLU A 157 9.61 5.11 9.05
C GLU A 157 9.11 4.44 7.75
N CYS A 158 7.99 3.72 7.82
CA CYS A 158 7.39 3.10 6.64
C CYS A 158 6.97 4.12 5.59
N VAL A 159 6.38 5.24 5.99
CA VAL A 159 5.99 6.30 5.06
C VAL A 159 7.22 6.93 4.42
N LEU A 160 8.31 7.17 5.16
CA LEU A 160 9.55 7.69 4.59
C LEU A 160 10.15 6.72 3.55
N MET A 161 10.10 5.41 3.79
CA MET A 161 10.53 4.41 2.80
C MET A 161 9.69 4.45 1.51
N ALA A 162 8.38 4.67 1.60
CA ALA A 162 7.54 4.83 0.41
C ALA A 162 7.98 6.01 -0.46
N HIS A 163 8.41 7.12 0.16
CA HIS A 163 8.94 8.28 -0.55
C HIS A 163 10.26 7.98 -1.27
N ASP A 164 11.15 7.20 -0.65
CA ASP A 164 12.39 6.75 -1.29
C ASP A 164 12.12 5.82 -2.49
N ILE A 165 11.13 4.93 -2.40
CA ILE A 165 10.67 4.12 -3.55
C ILE A 165 10.20 5.03 -4.69
N ILE A 166 9.47 6.11 -4.40
CA ILE A 166 9.01 7.08 -5.41
C ILE A 166 10.19 7.79 -6.06
N VAL A 167 11.20 8.21 -5.27
CA VAL A 167 12.44 8.80 -5.79
C VAL A 167 13.14 7.86 -6.79
N ARG A 168 13.21 6.57 -6.49
CA ARG A 168 13.89 5.58 -7.34
C ARG A 168 13.12 5.23 -8.62
N ASN A 169 11.79 5.34 -8.58
CA ASN A 169 10.91 4.88 -9.68
C ASN A 169 10.29 6.01 -10.50
N THR A 170 10.42 7.27 -10.07
CA THR A 170 9.88 8.40 -10.83
C THR A 170 10.64 8.64 -12.13
N ASN A 171 9.92 8.88 -13.21
CA ASN A 171 10.51 9.33 -14.48
C ASN A 171 10.77 10.85 -14.49
N ASN A 172 10.30 11.58 -13.48
CA ASN A 172 10.52 13.01 -13.33
C ASN A 172 11.79 13.27 -12.50
N LYS A 173 12.89 13.59 -13.19
CA LYS A 173 14.21 13.83 -12.57
C LYS A 173 14.21 14.97 -11.56
N GLU A 174 13.45 16.05 -11.81
CA GLU A 174 13.38 17.20 -10.91
C GLU A 174 12.71 16.81 -9.59
N VAL A 175 11.57 16.12 -9.68
CA VAL A 175 10.87 15.57 -8.51
C VAL A 175 11.78 14.63 -7.74
N GLY A 176 12.46 13.70 -8.42
CA GLY A 176 13.39 12.76 -7.79
C GLY A 176 14.52 13.46 -7.05
N GLN A 177 15.16 14.45 -7.67
CA GLN A 177 16.26 15.20 -7.05
C GLN A 177 15.80 16.01 -5.83
N ARG A 178 14.67 16.71 -5.92
CA ARG A 178 14.14 17.51 -4.82
C ARG A 178 13.72 16.63 -3.63
N LEU A 179 12.97 15.56 -3.89
CA LEU A 179 12.57 14.62 -2.84
C LEU A 179 13.79 13.96 -2.18
N HIS A 180 14.78 13.53 -2.98
CA HIS A 180 16.00 12.92 -2.44
C HIS A 180 16.76 13.87 -1.51
N GLY A 181 16.93 15.14 -1.90
CA GLY A 181 17.60 16.14 -1.08
C GLY A 181 16.91 16.36 0.27
N ILE A 182 15.58 16.42 0.29
CA ILE A 182 14.83 16.60 1.55
C ILE A 182 14.87 15.32 2.40
N LEU A 183 14.77 14.14 1.80
CA LEU A 183 14.84 12.87 2.52
C LEU A 183 16.18 12.67 3.24
N LEU A 184 17.31 13.05 2.62
CA LEU A 184 18.61 13.01 3.30
C LEU A 184 18.61 13.88 4.56
N CYS A 185 18.10 15.12 4.47
CA CYS A 185 18.00 16.01 5.62
C CYS A 185 17.11 15.45 6.74
N VAL A 186 16.02 14.74 6.40
CA VAL A 186 15.12 14.15 7.40
C VAL A 186 15.73 12.91 8.04
N LEU A 187 16.42 12.07 7.27
CA LEU A 187 17.05 10.85 7.75
C LEU A 187 18.32 11.11 8.57
N ASP A 188 19.06 12.18 8.28
CA ASP A 188 20.24 12.58 9.06
C ASP A 188 19.89 13.21 10.42
N LEU A 189 18.60 13.53 10.66
CA LEU A 189 18.08 14.09 11.92
C LEU A 189 17.55 13.01 12.90
N LEU A 190 17.56 11.73 12.50
CA LEU A 190 17.12 10.57 13.30
C LEU A 190 18.32 9.77 13.83
#